data_AF-A0A9W4SVD8-F1
#
_entry.id   AF-A0A9W4SVD8-F1
#
_cell.length_a   1.000
_cell.length_b   1.000
_cell.length_c   1.000
_cell.angle_alpha   90.00
_cell.angle_beta   90.00
_cell.angle_gamma   90.00
#
_symmetry.space_group_name_H-M   'P 1'
#
loop_
_entity.id
_entity.type
_entity.pdbx_description
1 polymer ?
#
loop_
_entity_poly.entity_id
_entity_poly.type
_entity_poly.pdbx_seq_one_letter_code
_entity_poly.pdbx_strand_id
1 'polypeptide(L)'
;MFKNIVRNIFLEAENANVKKYVKQISGADKLDPIIVIKPNPTWVANYGWIAYNNAMDQFAIYNLNNNQRRDKNSRCIFHFRDIQELHTVQDGICNRNLIPNGFHVPQGLQANIALGTNNPVPIGRAYLVINLEIKKLEFLEDKKFFYVD
;
A
#
# COMPACT_ATOMS: atom_id res chain seq x y z
N MET A 1 12.03 12.59 13.10
CA MET A 1 10.61 12.24 12.92
C MET A 1 10.41 11.16 11.86
N PHE A 2 10.64 11.41 10.56
CA PHE A 2 10.50 10.42 9.47
C PHE A 2 11.17 9.06 9.74
N LYS A 3 12.42 9.06 10.21
CA LYS A 3 13.18 7.82 10.50
C LYS A 3 12.48 6.92 11.53
N ASN A 4 11.88 7.50 12.57
CA ASN A 4 11.21 6.74 13.62
C ASN A 4 9.93 6.10 13.08
N ILE A 5 9.16 6.82 12.25
CA ILE A 5 7.96 6.28 11.60
C ILE A 5 8.32 5.10 10.70
N VAL A 6 9.31 5.27 9.82
CA VAL A 6 9.77 4.20 8.92
C VAL A 6 10.26 2.98 9.71
N ARG A 7 11.00 3.20 10.81
CA ARG A 7 11.46 2.12 11.71
C ARG A 7 10.31 1.42 12.41
N ASN A 8 9.25 2.13 12.81
CA ASN A 8 8.08 1.52 13.44
C ASN A 8 7.30 0.62 12.47
N ILE A 9 7.23 0.99 11.19
CA ILE A 9 6.57 0.17 10.16
C ILE A 9 7.45 -1.02 9.81
N PHE A 10 8.71 -0.76 9.46
CA PHE A 10 9.67 -1.73 8.99
C PHE A 10 10.75 -1.98 10.05
N LEU A 11 10.36 -2.62 11.15
CA LEU A 11 11.24 -2.92 12.29
C LEU A 11 12.52 -3.67 11.84
N GLU A 12 12.33 -4.63 10.95
CA GLU A 12 13.38 -5.52 10.42
C GLU A 12 14.15 -4.93 9.22
N ALA A 13 13.83 -3.71 8.76
CA ALA A 13 14.52 -3.14 7.61
C ALA A 13 15.95 -2.71 7.96
N GLU A 14 16.89 -3.08 7.08
CA GLU A 14 18.26 -2.59 7.13
C GLU A 14 18.33 -1.06 7.09
N ASN A 15 19.38 -0.50 7.70
CA ASN A 15 19.61 0.95 7.74
C ASN A 15 19.60 1.62 6.36
N ALA A 16 20.12 0.95 5.32
CA ALA A 16 20.13 1.45 3.96
C ALA A 16 18.70 1.59 3.40
N ASN A 17 17.85 0.59 3.62
CA ASN A 17 16.44 0.62 3.22
C ASN A 17 15.67 1.70 4.00
N VAL A 18 15.89 1.82 5.31
CA VAL A 18 15.31 2.90 6.12
C VAL A 18 15.69 4.28 5.57
N LYS A 19 16.97 4.49 5.21
CA LYS A 19 17.42 5.76 4.61
C LYS A 19 16.76 6.03 3.25
N LYS A 20 16.63 5.00 2.41
CA LYS A 20 15.92 5.08 1.12
C LYS A 20 14.46 5.49 1.33
N TYR A 21 13.75 4.83 2.23
CA TYR A 21 12.34 5.07 2.54
C TYR A 21 12.10 6.45 3.13
N VAL A 22 12.96 6.88 4.07
CA VAL A 22 12.91 8.25 4.61
C VAL A 22 13.04 9.27 3.48
N LYS A 23 14.00 9.08 2.55
CA LYS A 23 14.21 9.99 1.41
C LYS A 23 12.99 10.02 0.47
N GLN A 24 12.34 8.87 0.25
CA GLN A 24 11.14 8.80 -0.57
C GLN A 24 9.99 9.59 0.05
N ILE A 25 9.69 9.33 1.34
CA ILE A 25 8.60 10.00 2.06
C ILE A 25 8.87 11.50 2.24
N SER A 26 10.11 11.89 2.55
CA SER A 26 10.46 13.30 2.73
C SER A 26 10.45 14.12 1.44
N GLY A 27 10.40 13.47 0.28
CA GLY A 27 10.35 14.12 -1.02
C GLY A 27 8.95 14.26 -1.62
N ALA A 28 7.90 14.01 -0.82
CA ALA A 28 6.52 14.28 -1.23
C ALA A 28 6.14 15.74 -0.94
N ASP A 29 5.28 16.31 -1.77
CA ASP A 29 4.81 17.67 -1.59
C ASP A 29 3.88 17.77 -0.36
N LYS A 30 3.59 19.00 0.05
CA LYS A 30 2.71 19.26 1.21
C LYS A 30 1.31 18.74 0.89
N LEU A 31 0.70 18.01 1.83
CA LEU A 31 -0.62 17.38 1.74
C LEU A 31 -0.76 16.20 0.77
N ASP A 32 0.26 15.89 -0.04
CA ASP A 32 0.24 14.70 -0.88
C ASP A 32 0.14 13.43 -0.02
N PRO A 33 -0.88 12.59 -0.23
CA PRO A 33 -1.02 11.37 0.52
C PRO A 33 -0.01 10.32 0.05
N ILE A 34 0.58 9.65 1.02
CA ILE A 34 1.48 8.53 0.80
C ILE A 34 0.87 7.31 1.49
N ILE A 35 0.76 6.20 0.76
CA ILE A 35 0.45 4.91 1.37
C ILE A 35 1.73 4.11 1.51
N VAL A 36 1.99 3.66 2.73
CA VAL A 36 3.04 2.70 3.04
C VAL A 36 2.41 1.34 3.27
N ILE A 37 2.77 0.35 2.46
CA ILE A 37 2.26 -1.02 2.55
C ILE A 37 3.32 -1.88 3.22
N LYS A 38 2.98 -2.43 4.39
CA LYS A 38 3.76 -3.47 5.06
C LYS A 38 3.22 -4.84 4.64
N PRO A 39 4.06 -5.75 4.11
CA PRO A 39 3.63 -7.09 3.74
C PRO A 39 3.03 -7.84 4.92
N ASN A 40 1.98 -8.62 4.67
CA ASN A 40 1.47 -9.60 5.63
C ASN A 40 2.26 -10.93 5.47
N PRO A 41 3.03 -11.36 6.48
CA PRO A 41 3.84 -12.58 6.37
C PRO A 41 3.02 -13.83 6.06
N THR A 42 1.81 -13.95 6.61
CA THR A 42 0.90 -15.09 6.34
C THR A 42 0.46 -15.10 4.89
N TRP A 43 0.13 -13.94 4.32
CA TRP A 43 -0.23 -13.83 2.91
C TRP A 43 0.96 -14.21 2.02
N VAL A 44 2.14 -13.67 2.31
CA VAL A 44 3.37 -13.96 1.56
C VAL A 44 3.75 -15.44 1.67
N ALA A 45 3.54 -16.10 2.81
CA ALA A 45 3.77 -17.53 2.96
C ALA A 45 2.84 -18.38 2.07
N ASN A 46 1.59 -17.93 1.88
CA ASN A 46 0.59 -18.67 1.08
C ASN A 46 0.75 -18.47 -0.43
N TYR A 47 1.12 -17.27 -0.87
CA TYR A 47 1.13 -16.90 -2.30
C TYR A 47 2.52 -16.58 -2.86
N GLY A 48 3.51 -16.38 -2.00
CA GLY A 48 4.90 -16.10 -2.37
C GLY A 48 5.22 -14.64 -2.66
N TRP A 49 6.52 -14.32 -2.59
CA TRP A 49 7.04 -12.96 -2.85
C TRP A 49 6.85 -12.49 -4.29
N ILE A 50 6.82 -13.40 -5.27
CA ILE A 50 6.59 -13.05 -6.67
C ILE A 50 5.17 -12.50 -6.84
N ALA A 51 4.17 -13.19 -6.29
CA ALA A 51 2.78 -12.72 -6.30
C ALA A 51 2.62 -11.39 -5.56
N TYR A 52 3.28 -11.24 -4.41
CA TYR A 52 3.29 -9.98 -3.66
C TYR A 52 3.88 -8.83 -4.50
N ASN A 53 5.04 -9.04 -5.12
CA ASN A 53 5.69 -8.03 -5.95
C ASN A 53 4.84 -7.65 -7.16
N ASN A 54 4.21 -8.62 -7.82
CA ASN A 54 3.29 -8.36 -8.93
C ASN A 54 2.09 -7.52 -8.48
N ALA A 55 1.54 -7.79 -7.28
CA ALA A 55 0.46 -6.99 -6.71
C ALA A 55 0.90 -5.55 -6.40
N MET A 56 2.09 -5.36 -5.83
CA MET A 56 2.65 -4.02 -5.60
C MET A 56 2.94 -3.29 -6.92
N ASP A 57 3.35 -4.02 -7.95
CA ASP A 57 3.54 -3.47 -9.29
C ASP A 57 2.20 -2.99 -9.89
N GLN A 58 1.07 -3.66 -9.61
CA GLN A 58 -0.27 -3.16 -9.98
C GLN A 58 -0.56 -1.81 -9.33
N PHE A 59 -0.38 -1.67 -8.00
CA PHE A 59 -0.54 -0.37 -7.31
C PHE A 59 0.37 0.72 -7.89
N ALA A 60 1.61 0.35 -8.23
CA ALA A 60 2.59 1.31 -8.72
C ALA A 60 2.21 1.91 -10.08
N ILE A 61 1.52 1.17 -10.95
CA ILE A 61 1.27 1.55 -12.35
C ILE A 61 -0.21 1.79 -12.69
N TYR A 62 -1.16 1.44 -11.82
CA TYR A 62 -2.58 1.51 -12.13
C TYR A 62 -3.01 2.90 -12.62
N ASN A 63 -3.71 2.97 -13.75
CA ASN A 63 -4.15 4.21 -14.41
C ASN A 63 -3.03 5.25 -14.66
N LEU A 64 -1.78 4.81 -14.83
CA LEU A 64 -0.68 5.67 -15.28
C LEU A 64 -0.31 5.38 -16.73
N ASN A 65 0.30 6.38 -17.36
CA ASN A 65 0.89 6.23 -18.67
C ASN A 65 2.16 5.37 -18.60
N ASN A 66 2.53 4.78 -19.74
CA ASN A 66 3.72 3.93 -19.85
C ASN A 66 4.97 4.62 -19.27
N ASN A 67 5.73 3.88 -18.47
CA ASN A 67 6.95 4.28 -17.73
C ASN A 67 6.76 5.12 -16.46
N GLN A 68 5.53 5.50 -16.07
CA GLN A 68 5.28 6.19 -14.81
C GLN A 68 5.03 5.18 -13.68
N ARG A 69 5.59 5.45 -12.49
CA ARG A 69 5.37 4.66 -11.28
C ARG A 69 5.24 5.56 -10.05
N ARG A 70 4.31 5.23 -9.16
CA ARG A 70 4.08 5.96 -7.89
C ARG A 70 5.08 5.64 -6.79
N ASP A 71 5.84 4.55 -6.94
CA ASP A 71 6.55 3.94 -5.82
C ASP A 71 8.07 4.11 -5.83
N LYS A 72 8.62 4.74 -6.88
CA LYS A 72 10.06 4.84 -7.12
C LYS A 72 10.76 3.47 -6.98
N ASN A 73 10.11 2.40 -7.48
CA ASN A 73 10.55 1.00 -7.40
C ASN A 73 10.79 0.50 -5.97
N SER A 74 10.06 1.01 -4.99
CA SER A 74 10.11 0.53 -3.60
C SER A 74 9.22 -0.68 -3.37
N ARG A 75 8.11 -0.81 -4.10
CA ARG A 75 7.02 -1.76 -3.87
C ARG A 75 6.44 -1.73 -2.45
N CYS A 76 6.58 -0.60 -1.76
CA CYS A 76 6.09 -0.45 -0.40
C CYS A 76 5.70 0.97 -0.02
N ILE A 77 6.12 1.99 -0.77
CA ILE A 77 5.80 3.40 -0.51
C ILE A 77 5.23 3.96 -1.81
N PHE A 78 3.97 4.39 -1.79
CA PHE A 78 3.23 4.83 -2.97
C PHE A 78 2.79 6.28 -2.77
N HIS A 79 3.13 7.12 -3.74
CA HIS A 79 2.80 8.54 -3.74
C HIS A 79 1.56 8.81 -4.60
N PHE A 80 0.63 9.61 -4.09
CA PHE A 80 -0.57 10.03 -4.81
C PHE A 80 -0.64 11.55 -4.79
N ARG A 81 -1.27 12.14 -5.82
CA ARG A 81 -1.45 13.60 -5.90
C ARG A 81 -2.47 14.11 -4.89
N ASP A 82 -3.46 13.29 -4.57
CA ASP A 82 -4.52 13.62 -3.63
C ASP A 82 -5.22 12.32 -3.14
N ILE A 83 -6.11 12.48 -2.15
CA ILE A 83 -6.86 11.37 -1.55
C ILE A 83 -7.82 10.73 -2.56
N GLN A 84 -8.32 11.49 -3.54
CA GLN A 84 -9.22 10.98 -4.57
C GLN A 84 -8.49 10.01 -5.50
N GLU A 85 -7.25 10.32 -5.91
CA GLU A 85 -6.42 9.42 -6.71
C GLU A 85 -6.12 8.13 -5.94
N LEU A 86 -5.80 8.23 -4.65
CA LEU A 86 -5.56 7.07 -3.78
C LEU A 86 -6.75 6.11 -3.79
N HIS A 87 -7.96 6.61 -3.50
CA HIS A 87 -9.16 5.75 -3.49
C HIS A 87 -9.51 5.25 -4.89
N THR A 88 -9.35 6.07 -5.93
CA THR A 88 -9.56 5.63 -7.32
C THR A 88 -8.65 4.44 -7.68
N VAL A 89 -7.40 4.46 -7.23
CA VAL A 89 -6.45 3.36 -7.44
C VAL A 89 -6.86 2.13 -6.62
N GLN A 90 -7.16 2.31 -5.34
CA GLN A 90 -7.58 1.24 -4.43
C GLN A 90 -8.83 0.52 -4.95
N ASP A 91 -9.91 1.26 -5.21
CA ASP A 91 -11.18 0.75 -5.70
C ASP A 91 -11.01 0.12 -7.08
N GLY A 92 -10.24 0.78 -7.94
CA GLY A 92 -9.97 0.29 -9.29
C GLY A 92 -9.26 -1.06 -9.32
N ILE A 93 -8.29 -1.26 -8.41
CA ILE A 93 -7.57 -2.54 -8.25
C ILE A 93 -8.48 -3.60 -7.60
N CYS A 94 -9.27 -3.21 -6.60
CA CYS A 94 -10.21 -4.10 -5.90
C CYS A 94 -11.33 -4.59 -6.83
N ASN A 95 -12.09 -3.67 -7.42
CA ASN A 95 -13.28 -3.95 -8.23
C ASN A 95 -12.97 -4.73 -9.51
N ARG A 96 -11.78 -4.55 -10.08
CA ARG A 96 -11.32 -5.31 -11.25
C ARG A 96 -10.60 -6.61 -10.88
N ASN A 97 -10.51 -6.92 -9.59
CA ASN A 97 -9.82 -8.10 -9.07
C ASN A 97 -8.38 -8.25 -9.61
N LEU A 98 -7.64 -7.14 -9.75
CA LEU A 98 -6.29 -7.16 -10.33
C LEU A 98 -5.24 -7.79 -9.42
N ILE A 99 -5.55 -7.91 -8.12
CA ILE A 99 -4.77 -8.64 -7.14
C ILE A 99 -5.65 -9.71 -6.50
N PRO A 100 -5.81 -10.88 -7.14
CA PRO A 100 -6.61 -11.96 -6.58
C PRO A 100 -6.14 -12.30 -5.17
N ASN A 101 -7.10 -12.46 -4.25
CA ASN A 101 -6.85 -12.65 -2.82
C ASN A 101 -6.09 -11.49 -2.13
N GLY A 102 -5.92 -10.33 -2.76
CA GLY A 102 -5.20 -9.21 -2.14
C GLY A 102 -5.99 -8.51 -1.04
N PHE A 103 -7.32 -8.46 -1.20
CA PHE A 103 -8.24 -7.83 -0.27
C PHE A 103 -8.89 -8.86 0.65
N HIS A 104 -9.11 -8.46 1.91
CA HIS A 104 -9.88 -9.21 2.88
C HIS A 104 -11.37 -9.00 2.63
N VAL A 105 -12.11 -10.10 2.62
CA VAL A 105 -13.56 -10.08 2.44
C VAL A 105 -14.21 -10.57 3.72
N PRO A 106 -14.95 -9.71 4.44
CA PRO A 106 -15.70 -10.10 5.62
C PRO A 106 -16.64 -11.28 5.33
N GLN A 107 -16.82 -12.17 6.30
CA GLN A 107 -17.63 -13.39 6.13
C GLN A 107 -19.05 -13.10 5.62
N GLY A 108 -19.67 -11.99 6.07
CA GLY A 108 -21.01 -11.59 5.65
C GLY A 108 -21.13 -11.16 4.18
N LEU A 109 -20.01 -10.86 3.51
CA LEU A 109 -19.97 -10.44 2.10
C LEU A 109 -19.50 -11.56 1.16
N GLN A 110 -19.09 -12.71 1.69
CA GLN A 110 -18.55 -13.83 0.91
C GLN A 110 -19.53 -14.41 -0.13
N ALA A 111 -20.84 -14.24 0.06
CA ALA A 111 -21.85 -14.71 -0.88
C ALA A 111 -21.96 -13.86 -2.16
N ASN A 112 -21.45 -12.61 -2.16
CA ASN A 112 -21.66 -11.62 -3.23
C ASN A 112 -20.40 -11.28 -4.03
N ILE A 113 -19.26 -11.90 -3.72
CA ILE A 113 -17.98 -11.64 -4.37
C ILE A 113 -17.68 -12.64 -5.50
N ALA A 114 -16.86 -12.19 -6.45
CA ALA A 114 -16.38 -13.00 -7.56
C ALA A 114 -15.72 -14.31 -7.07
N LEU A 115 -16.05 -15.42 -7.75
CA LEU A 115 -15.43 -16.73 -7.52
C LEU A 115 -13.89 -16.60 -7.57
N GLY A 116 -13.22 -16.93 -6.46
CA GLY A 116 -11.76 -16.89 -6.34
C GLY A 116 -11.19 -15.76 -5.48
N THR A 117 -12.02 -14.81 -5.02
CA THR A 117 -11.64 -13.79 -4.04
C THR A 117 -11.98 -14.30 -2.64
N ASN A 118 -11.13 -15.16 -2.08
CA ASN A 118 -11.39 -15.74 -0.77
C ASN A 118 -10.12 -15.71 0.06
N ASN A 119 -9.93 -14.61 0.82
CA ASN A 119 -8.79 -14.49 1.69
C ASN A 119 -9.16 -14.18 3.14
N PRO A 120 -8.86 -15.09 4.09
CA PRO A 120 -9.02 -14.81 5.51
C PRO A 120 -8.14 -13.65 6.01
N VAL A 121 -7.10 -13.25 5.29
CA VAL A 121 -6.18 -12.16 5.69
C VAL A 121 -5.81 -11.24 4.52
N PRO A 122 -5.69 -9.92 4.71
CA PRO A 122 -5.29 -9.01 3.62
C PRO A 122 -3.82 -9.20 3.23
N ILE A 123 -3.44 -8.76 2.02
CA ILE A 123 -2.06 -8.80 1.49
C ILE A 123 -1.04 -8.06 2.36
N GLY A 124 -1.49 -7.07 3.12
CA GLY A 124 -0.65 -6.25 3.96
C GLY A 124 -1.44 -5.38 4.92
N ARG A 125 -0.71 -4.49 5.57
CA ARG A 125 -1.26 -3.37 6.32
C ARG A 125 -0.87 -2.09 5.61
N ALA A 126 -1.83 -1.19 5.44
CA ALA A 126 -1.60 0.11 4.85
C ALA A 126 -1.48 1.16 5.95
N TYR A 127 -0.57 2.11 5.74
CA TYR A 127 -0.41 3.25 6.60
C TYR A 127 -0.44 4.52 5.76
N LEU A 128 -1.38 5.40 6.08
CA LEU A 128 -1.50 6.71 5.48
C LEU A 128 -0.50 7.65 6.14
N VAL A 129 0.31 8.31 5.32
CA VAL A 129 1.26 9.34 5.74
C VAL A 129 0.94 10.61 4.99
N ILE A 130 0.70 11.69 5.74
CA ILE A 130 0.42 13.01 5.18
C ILE A 130 1.48 13.97 5.70
N ASN A 131 2.12 14.68 4.78
CA ASN A 131 3.04 15.77 5.09
C ASN A 131 2.24 17.05 5.34
N LEU A 132 1.95 17.35 6.61
CA LEU A 132 1.14 18.50 6.98
C LEU A 132 1.91 19.83 6.95
N GLU A 133 3.24 19.81 7.09
CA GLU A 133 4.10 20.99 7.08
C GLU A 133 5.59 20.63 7.20
N ILE A 134 6.50 21.61 7.11
CA ILE A 134 7.94 21.40 7.31
C ILE A 134 8.18 20.61 8.61
N LYS A 135 8.56 19.34 8.46
CA LYS A 135 8.85 18.38 9.55
C LYS A 135 7.65 17.95 10.40
N LYS A 136 6.40 18.17 9.98
CA LYS A 136 5.21 17.62 10.64
C LYS A 136 4.53 16.60 9.73
N LEU A 137 4.49 15.35 10.19
CA LEU A 137 3.80 14.26 9.51
C LEU A 137 2.68 13.75 10.40
N GLU A 138 1.55 13.48 9.79
CA GLU A 138 0.58 12.57 10.37
C GLU A 138 0.77 11.17 9.81
N PHE A 139 0.55 10.21 10.69
CA PHE A 139 0.77 8.80 10.42
C PHE A 139 -0.35 8.00 11.07
N LEU A 140 -1.11 7.27 10.28
CA LEU A 140 -2.23 6.46 10.75
C LEU A 140 -2.28 5.15 9.99
N GLU A 141 -2.58 4.05 10.68
CA GLU A 141 -2.95 2.80 10.01
C GLU A 141 -4.31 2.95 9.34
N ASP A 142 -4.35 2.77 8.03
CA ASP A 142 -5.61 2.67 7.30
C ASP A 142 -6.10 1.22 7.36
N LYS A 143 -6.96 0.97 8.36
CA LYS A 143 -7.52 -0.35 8.64
C LYS A 143 -8.50 -0.82 7.57
N LYS A 144 -8.95 0.04 6.66
CA LYS A 144 -9.92 -0.32 5.62
C LYS A 144 -9.29 -0.46 4.24
N PHE A 145 -8.05 -0.01 4.05
CA PHE A 145 -7.39 -0.01 2.74
C PHE A 145 -7.45 -1.35 1.98
N PHE A 146 -7.37 -2.48 2.69
CA PHE A 146 -7.45 -3.81 2.10
C PHE A 146 -8.74 -4.56 2.42
N TYR A 147 -9.81 -3.86 2.78
CA TYR A 147 -11.10 -4.47 3.07
C TYR A 147 -12.05 -4.19 1.92
N VAL A 148 -12.81 -5.21 1.53
CA VAL A 148 -13.95 -5.03 0.63
C VAL A 148 -15.10 -4.50 1.48
N ASP A 149 -15.64 -3.34 1.07
CA ASP A 149 -16.86 -2.74 1.63
C ASP A 149 -18.12 -3.32 0.96
#